data_AF-A0A089K1Z0-F1
#
_entry.id   AF-A0A089K1Z0-F1
#
_cell.length_a   1.000
_cell.length_b   1.000
_cell.length_c   1.000
_cell.angle_alpha   90.00
_cell.angle_beta   90.00
_cell.angle_gamma   90.00
#
_symmetry.space_group_name_H-M   'P 1'
#
loop_
_entity.id
_entity.type
_entity.pdbx_description
1 polymer ?
#
loop_
_entity_poly.entity_id
_entity_poly.type
_entity_poly.pdbx_seq_one_letter_code
_entity_poly.pdbx_strand_id
1 'polypeptide(L)'
;MIIVSSCLAGMKVRYNGTDCLDQSIRHLLDSHQAVAVCPELMGGFSTPREPAEIVGGSGRDVLEGRARVVGRTGNDVTAMYIEGAYAALEQARSLAATLVVLKENSPSCGSSMIYNGAFAGVKIPGEGVTSALLRLHGIEVISEDQLASRLKQPDSPVQ
;
A
#
# COMPACT_ATOMS: atom_id res chain seq x y z
N MET A 1 1.66 9.39 14.48
CA MET A 1 0.76 8.22 14.34
C MET A 1 1.33 7.28 13.28
N ILE A 2 1.11 5.97 13.38
CA ILE A 2 1.43 5.02 12.29
C ILE A 2 0.18 4.76 11.46
N ILE A 3 0.31 4.67 10.14
CA ILE A 3 -0.76 4.15 9.28
C ILE A 3 -0.37 2.77 8.77
N VAL A 4 -1.33 1.86 8.69
CA VAL A 4 -1.08 0.50 8.19
C VAL A 4 -2.12 0.09 7.15
N SER A 5 -1.77 -0.80 6.23
CA SER A 5 -2.77 -1.40 5.32
C SER A 5 -3.82 -2.20 6.11
N SER A 6 -5.10 -1.94 5.88
CA SER A 6 -6.21 -2.62 6.56
C SER A 6 -6.19 -4.14 6.42
N CYS A 7 -5.69 -4.68 5.30
CA CYS A 7 -5.54 -6.12 5.13
C CYS A 7 -4.53 -6.73 6.11
N LEU A 8 -3.47 -5.99 6.47
CA LEU A 8 -2.49 -6.39 7.47
C LEU A 8 -3.08 -6.34 8.89
N ALA A 9 -4.07 -5.49 9.12
CA ALA A 9 -4.82 -5.43 10.38
C ALA A 9 -5.90 -6.52 10.52
N GLY A 10 -6.02 -7.44 9.56
CA GLY A 10 -7.00 -8.54 9.56
C GLY A 10 -8.36 -8.20 8.96
N MET A 11 -8.50 -7.02 8.32
CA MET A 11 -9.74 -6.67 7.62
C MET A 11 -9.77 -7.36 6.25
N LYS A 12 -10.89 -8.01 5.91
CA LYS A 12 -11.08 -8.77 4.66
C LYS A 12 -11.33 -7.86 3.45
N VAL A 13 -10.36 -7.00 3.15
CA VAL A 13 -10.46 -5.92 2.14
C VAL A 13 -9.64 -6.18 0.88
N ARG A 14 -8.92 -7.32 0.80
CA ARG A 14 -8.15 -7.67 -0.40
C ARG A 14 -9.08 -7.91 -1.59
N TYR A 15 -8.51 -7.87 -2.80
CA TYR A 15 -9.28 -8.08 -4.02
C TYR A 15 -10.10 -9.38 -4.02
N ASN A 16 -9.59 -10.44 -3.37
CA ASN A 16 -10.23 -11.74 -3.26
C ASN A 16 -11.11 -11.91 -2.00
N GLY A 17 -11.41 -10.84 -1.26
CA GLY A 17 -12.23 -10.91 -0.04
C GLY A 17 -11.53 -11.56 1.16
N THR A 18 -10.20 -11.66 1.13
CA THR A 18 -9.39 -12.17 2.25
C THR A 18 -8.62 -11.05 2.95
N ASP A 19 -7.89 -11.39 4.00
CA ASP A 19 -6.96 -10.51 4.70
C ASP A 19 -5.50 -11.01 4.56
N CYS A 20 -4.58 -10.32 5.21
CA CYS A 20 -3.17 -10.68 5.39
C CYS A 20 -2.76 -10.39 6.84
N LEU A 21 -3.57 -10.83 7.82
CA LEU A 21 -3.35 -10.50 9.24
C LEU A 21 -1.89 -10.68 9.66
N ASP A 22 -1.28 -9.58 10.10
CA ASP A 22 0.00 -9.54 10.77
C ASP A 22 -0.24 -9.20 12.25
N GLN A 23 0.21 -10.08 13.14
CA GLN A 23 -0.08 -9.96 14.58
C GLN A 23 0.60 -8.75 15.21
N SER A 24 1.79 -8.37 14.72
CA SER A 24 2.49 -7.18 15.22
C SER A 24 1.74 -5.91 14.82
N ILE A 25 1.23 -5.85 13.59
CA ILE A 25 0.38 -4.74 13.14
C ILE A 25 -0.93 -4.70 13.90
N ARG A 26 -1.58 -5.86 14.14
CA ARG A 26 -2.79 -5.94 14.95
C ARG A 26 -2.57 -5.38 16.35
N HIS A 27 -1.44 -5.73 16.97
CA HIS A 27 -1.06 -5.21 18.27
C HIS A 27 -0.90 -3.68 18.27
N LEU A 28 -0.32 -3.09 17.21
CA LEU A 28 -0.22 -1.62 17.09
C LEU A 28 -1.60 -0.94 17.05
N LEU A 29 -2.60 -1.56 16.40
CA LEU A 29 -3.97 -1.06 16.43
C LEU A 29 -4.58 -1.16 17.82
N ASP A 30 -4.48 -2.32 18.46
CA ASP A 30 -5.08 -2.56 19.78
C ASP A 30 -4.45 -1.63 20.85
N SER A 31 -3.16 -1.29 20.67
CA SER A 31 -2.43 -0.30 21.49
C SER A 31 -2.62 1.16 21.05
N HIS A 32 -3.52 1.43 20.09
CA HIS A 32 -3.85 2.78 19.59
C HIS A 32 -2.65 3.55 19.00
N GLN A 33 -1.63 2.82 18.55
CA GLN A 33 -0.42 3.37 17.91
C GLN A 33 -0.55 3.43 16.38
N ALA A 34 -1.51 2.70 15.81
CA ALA A 34 -1.75 2.64 14.38
C ALA A 34 -3.22 2.85 13.98
N VAL A 35 -3.42 3.43 12.80
CA VAL A 35 -4.72 3.53 12.11
C VAL A 35 -4.66 2.73 10.81
N ALA A 36 -5.68 1.93 10.55
CA ALA A 36 -5.76 1.11 9.33
C ALA A 36 -6.43 1.87 8.19
N VAL A 37 -5.86 1.77 6.98
CA VAL A 37 -6.42 2.33 5.74
C VAL A 37 -6.35 1.32 4.58
N CYS A 38 -7.29 1.42 3.65
CA CYS A 38 -7.25 0.68 2.39
C CYS A 38 -7.41 1.67 1.24
N PRO A 39 -6.32 2.07 0.56
CA PRO A 39 -6.41 3.08 -0.50
C PRO A 39 -7.38 2.67 -1.62
N GLU A 40 -7.43 1.39 -1.96
CA GLU A 40 -8.37 0.86 -2.96
C GLU A 40 -9.84 1.08 -2.52
N LEU A 41 -10.21 0.79 -1.28
CA LEU A 41 -11.58 1.09 -0.83
C LEU A 41 -11.87 2.59 -0.75
N MET A 42 -10.88 3.38 -0.35
CA MET A 42 -11.00 4.85 -0.31
C MET A 42 -11.16 5.45 -1.71
N GLY A 43 -10.60 4.80 -2.73
CA GLY A 43 -10.80 5.13 -4.16
C GLY A 43 -12.08 4.55 -4.76
N GLY A 44 -13.00 4.02 -3.95
CA GLY A 44 -14.32 3.57 -4.39
C GLY A 44 -14.40 2.13 -4.89
N PHE A 45 -13.35 1.32 -4.73
CA PHE A 45 -13.43 -0.09 -5.12
C PHE A 45 -14.34 -0.91 -4.18
N SER A 46 -14.93 -1.98 -4.73
CA SER A 46 -15.64 -3.00 -3.96
C SER A 46 -14.70 -4.08 -3.40
N THR A 47 -15.24 -4.94 -2.52
CA THR A 47 -14.63 -6.23 -2.17
C THR A 47 -15.67 -7.34 -2.33
N PRO A 48 -15.40 -8.40 -3.13
CA PRO A 48 -14.22 -8.60 -3.96
C PRO A 48 -14.14 -7.60 -5.13
N ARG A 49 -13.00 -7.58 -5.79
CA ARG A 49 -12.73 -6.84 -7.03
C ARG A 49 -11.72 -7.61 -7.86
N GLU A 50 -11.62 -7.20 -9.12
CA GLU A 50 -10.67 -7.78 -10.04
C GLU A 50 -9.21 -7.46 -9.63
N PRO A 51 -8.25 -8.40 -9.80
CA PRO A 51 -6.84 -8.09 -9.68
C PRO A 51 -6.42 -7.03 -10.71
N ALA A 52 -5.59 -6.10 -10.29
CA ALA A 52 -5.00 -5.10 -11.17
C ALA A 52 -3.48 -5.08 -11.03
N GLU A 53 -2.78 -4.64 -12.07
CA GLU A 53 -1.34 -4.47 -12.10
C GLU A 53 -0.99 -3.12 -12.75
N ILE A 54 0.17 -2.56 -12.40
CA ILE A 54 0.70 -1.38 -13.10
C ILE A 54 1.32 -1.86 -14.42
N VAL A 55 0.94 -1.20 -15.51
CA VAL A 55 1.43 -1.48 -16.87
C VAL A 55 2.20 -0.26 -17.37
N GLY A 56 3.44 -0.50 -17.83
CA GLY A 56 4.29 0.54 -18.43
C GLY A 56 5.14 1.34 -17.43
N GLY A 57 5.28 0.90 -16.18
CA GLY A 57 6.14 1.57 -15.20
C GLY A 57 5.84 1.17 -13.76
N SER A 58 5.98 2.13 -12.86
CA SER A 58 5.72 2.06 -11.42
C SER A 58 4.65 3.06 -10.99
N GLY A 59 4.30 3.09 -9.70
CA GLY A 59 3.35 4.02 -9.13
C GLY A 59 3.70 5.48 -9.39
N ARG A 60 4.99 5.83 -9.45
CA ARG A 60 5.43 7.18 -9.81
C ARG A 60 5.11 7.52 -11.26
N ASP A 61 5.34 6.59 -12.18
CA ASP A 61 5.01 6.77 -13.59
C ASP A 61 3.49 6.91 -13.80
N VAL A 62 2.67 6.25 -12.97
CA VAL A 62 1.21 6.42 -12.97
C VAL A 62 0.83 7.85 -12.55
N LEU A 63 1.41 8.37 -11.45
CA LEU A 63 1.15 9.74 -10.98
C LEU A 63 1.57 10.80 -11.99
N GLU A 64 2.59 10.52 -12.80
CA GLU A 64 3.07 11.41 -13.88
C GLU A 64 2.32 11.19 -15.22
N GLY A 65 1.34 10.28 -15.27
CA GLY A 65 0.56 9.99 -16.49
C GLY A 65 1.32 9.19 -17.56
N ARG A 66 2.45 8.56 -17.20
CA ARG A 66 3.31 7.76 -18.09
C ARG A 66 3.03 6.25 -18.03
N ALA A 67 2.33 5.79 -17.00
CA ALA A 67 1.89 4.40 -16.82
C ALA A 67 0.41 4.33 -16.40
N ARG A 68 -0.16 3.13 -16.39
CA ARG A 68 -1.57 2.91 -16.04
C ARG A 68 -1.73 1.75 -15.06
N VAL A 69 -2.81 1.76 -14.30
CA VAL A 69 -3.26 0.59 -13.53
C VAL A 69 -4.40 -0.06 -14.29
N VAL A 70 -4.21 -1.32 -14.68
CA VAL A 70 -5.15 -2.05 -15.53
C VAL A 70 -5.63 -3.28 -14.77
N GLY A 71 -6.92 -3.56 -14.80
CA GLY A 71 -7.49 -4.82 -14.31
C GLY A 71 -7.23 -5.97 -15.28
N ARG A 72 -7.33 -7.21 -14.79
CA ARG A 72 -7.00 -8.41 -15.58
C ARG A 72 -7.78 -8.54 -16.91
N THR A 73 -8.97 -7.98 -17.00
CA THR A 73 -9.85 -7.97 -18.18
C THR A 73 -9.55 -6.81 -19.13
N GLY A 74 -8.58 -5.95 -18.79
CA GLY A 74 -8.11 -4.84 -19.63
C GLY A 74 -8.77 -3.49 -19.34
N ASN A 75 -9.66 -3.42 -18.34
CA ASN A 75 -10.23 -2.18 -17.84
C ASN A 75 -9.18 -1.28 -17.21
N ASP A 76 -9.13 -0.02 -17.65
CA ASP A 76 -8.31 1.01 -17.02
C ASP A 76 -8.97 1.47 -15.72
N VAL A 77 -8.29 1.25 -14.60
CA VAL A 77 -8.76 1.60 -13.25
C VAL A 77 -7.85 2.63 -12.59
N THR A 78 -7.02 3.31 -13.39
CA THR A 78 -5.98 4.23 -12.94
C THR A 78 -6.53 5.35 -12.05
N ALA A 79 -7.66 5.96 -12.44
CA ALA A 79 -8.27 7.07 -11.72
C ALA A 79 -8.60 6.70 -10.27
N MET A 80 -9.23 5.54 -10.05
CA MET A 80 -9.60 5.08 -8.70
C MET A 80 -8.37 4.81 -7.82
N TYR A 81 -7.28 4.31 -8.39
CA TYR A 81 -6.01 4.13 -7.66
C TYR A 81 -5.38 5.46 -7.27
N ILE A 82 -5.42 6.47 -8.14
CA ILE A 82 -4.93 7.83 -7.85
C ILE A 82 -5.80 8.48 -6.77
N GLU A 83 -7.12 8.42 -6.90
CA GLU A 83 -8.06 8.94 -5.90
C GLU A 83 -7.84 8.29 -4.52
N GLY A 84 -7.70 6.97 -4.49
CA GLY A 84 -7.37 6.22 -3.28
C GLY A 84 -6.05 6.65 -2.64
N ALA A 85 -5.03 6.89 -3.45
CA ALA A 85 -3.72 7.38 -2.99
C ALA A 85 -3.84 8.77 -2.36
N TYR A 86 -4.54 9.71 -2.98
CA TYR A 86 -4.75 11.05 -2.42
C TYR A 86 -5.60 11.00 -1.14
N ALA A 87 -6.62 10.16 -1.08
CA ALA A 87 -7.41 9.99 0.13
C ALA A 87 -6.54 9.43 1.28
N ALA A 88 -5.64 8.49 1.00
CA ALA A 88 -4.67 7.99 1.97
C ALA A 88 -3.66 9.06 2.41
N LEU A 89 -3.20 9.92 1.50
CA LEU A 89 -2.33 11.06 1.81
C LEU A 89 -3.01 12.07 2.75
N GLU A 90 -4.27 12.42 2.48
CA GLU A 90 -5.04 13.32 3.34
C GLU A 90 -5.25 12.72 4.73
N GLN A 91 -5.51 11.41 4.81
CA GLN A 91 -5.56 10.70 6.09
C GLN A 91 -4.21 10.71 6.81
N ALA A 92 -3.10 10.56 6.10
CA ALA A 92 -1.76 10.64 6.67
C ALA A 92 -1.45 12.02 7.23
N ARG A 93 -1.84 13.08 6.51
CA ARG A 93 -1.70 14.47 6.97
C ARG A 93 -2.54 14.76 8.19
N SER A 94 -3.82 14.37 8.19
CA SER A 94 -4.73 14.63 9.31
C SER A 94 -4.29 13.96 10.61
N LEU A 95 -3.63 12.81 10.50
CA LEU A 95 -3.08 12.06 11.63
C LEU A 95 -1.63 12.45 11.99
N ALA A 96 -1.02 13.39 11.27
CA ALA A 96 0.41 13.69 11.35
C ALA A 96 1.25 12.39 11.32
N ALA A 97 0.94 11.51 10.38
CA ALA A 97 1.61 10.23 10.24
C ALA A 97 3.01 10.42 9.67
N THR A 98 4.01 9.89 10.38
CA THR A 98 5.41 9.92 9.94
C THR A 98 5.85 8.61 9.29
N LEU A 99 5.14 7.52 9.59
CA LEU A 99 5.40 6.18 9.09
C LEU A 99 4.12 5.53 8.58
N VAL A 100 4.18 4.93 7.39
CA VAL A 100 3.12 4.14 6.79
C VAL A 100 3.65 2.75 6.44
N VAL A 101 2.98 1.71 6.94
CA VAL A 101 3.31 0.31 6.70
C VAL A 101 2.30 -0.29 5.72
N LEU A 102 2.73 -0.54 4.50
CA LEU A 102 1.85 -0.96 3.41
C LEU A 102 2.12 -2.39 2.96
N LYS A 103 1.06 -3.09 2.53
CA LYS A 103 1.16 -4.47 2.04
C LYS A 103 2.02 -4.54 0.77
N GLU A 104 3.11 -5.30 0.82
CA GLU A 104 4.05 -5.42 -0.29
C GLU A 104 3.42 -6.07 -1.54
N ASN A 105 3.94 -5.73 -2.72
CA ASN A 105 3.58 -6.23 -4.07
C ASN A 105 2.29 -5.67 -4.70
N SER A 106 1.44 -4.96 -3.95
CA SER A 106 0.19 -4.40 -4.49
C SER A 106 0.45 -3.25 -5.47
N PRO A 107 -0.34 -3.08 -6.55
CA PRO A 107 -0.27 -1.91 -7.43
C PRO A 107 -0.58 -0.58 -6.69
N SER A 108 -1.28 -0.62 -5.55
CA SER A 108 -1.46 0.54 -4.67
C SER A 108 -0.35 0.62 -3.62
N CYS A 109 -0.15 -0.48 -2.89
CA CYS A 109 0.54 -0.49 -1.59
C CYS A 109 1.97 -1.04 -1.64
N GLY A 110 2.42 -1.61 -2.77
CA GLY A 110 3.78 -2.13 -2.90
C GLY A 110 4.81 -1.05 -2.57
N SER A 111 5.76 -1.35 -1.69
CA SER A 111 6.76 -0.39 -1.22
C SER A 111 8.10 -0.56 -1.93
N SER A 112 8.41 -1.77 -2.37
CA SER A 112 9.70 -2.11 -2.99
C SER A 112 9.55 -3.01 -4.22
N MET A 113 8.48 -3.80 -4.26
CA MET A 113 8.16 -4.68 -5.39
C MET A 113 6.72 -4.47 -5.82
N ILE A 114 6.46 -4.66 -7.11
CA ILE A 114 5.13 -4.74 -7.73
C ILE A 114 5.09 -5.89 -8.74
N TYR A 115 3.91 -6.30 -9.18
CA TYR A 115 3.80 -7.22 -10.32
C TYR A 115 4.17 -6.53 -11.63
N ASN A 116 4.63 -7.31 -12.61
CA ASN A 116 5.23 -6.80 -13.84
C ASN A 116 4.24 -6.28 -14.90
N GLY A 117 2.94 -6.28 -14.64
CA GLY A 117 1.91 -5.80 -15.56
C GLY A 117 1.46 -6.82 -16.60
N ALA A 118 2.01 -8.03 -16.58
CA ALA A 118 1.68 -9.10 -17.53
C ALA A 118 0.70 -10.15 -16.95
N PHE A 119 0.24 -9.98 -15.70
CA PHE A 119 -0.61 -10.95 -15.01
C PHE A 119 -0.02 -12.37 -14.94
N ALA A 120 1.32 -12.45 -14.95
CA ALA A 120 2.09 -13.70 -14.97
C ALA A 120 2.60 -14.11 -13.57
N GLY A 121 2.23 -13.36 -12.52
CA GLY A 121 2.72 -13.59 -11.16
C GLY A 121 4.20 -13.21 -10.94
N VAL A 122 4.83 -12.57 -11.93
CA VAL A 122 6.22 -12.11 -11.87
C VAL A 122 6.27 -10.77 -11.15
N LYS A 123 7.18 -10.64 -10.19
CA LYS A 123 7.41 -9.42 -9.42
C LYS A 123 8.68 -8.73 -9.90
N ILE A 124 8.65 -7.41 -9.93
CA ILE A 124 9.77 -6.55 -10.32
C ILE A 124 9.97 -5.43 -9.29
N PRO A 125 11.18 -4.85 -9.20
CA PRO A 125 11.40 -3.65 -8.40
C PRO A 125 10.49 -2.52 -8.84
N GLY A 126 9.85 -1.87 -7.87
CA GLY A 126 8.91 -0.79 -8.11
C GLY A 126 7.99 -0.57 -6.91
N GLU A 127 7.30 0.56 -6.91
CA GLU A 127 6.35 0.91 -5.86
C GLU A 127 4.94 1.08 -6.43
N GLY A 128 3.93 0.88 -5.60
CA GLY A 128 2.54 1.13 -5.92
C GLY A 128 2.20 2.63 -5.89
N VAL A 129 1.05 2.99 -6.43
CA VAL A 129 0.59 4.39 -6.59
C VAL A 129 0.54 5.13 -5.25
N THR A 130 0.00 4.50 -4.21
CA THR A 130 -0.11 5.11 -2.87
C THR A 130 1.27 5.27 -2.23
N SER A 131 2.12 4.24 -2.32
CA SER A 131 3.49 4.31 -1.78
C SER A 131 4.30 5.45 -2.43
N ALA A 132 4.22 5.57 -3.76
CA ALA A 132 4.88 6.62 -4.50
C ALA A 132 4.42 8.02 -4.07
N LEU A 133 3.10 8.21 -3.96
CA LEU A 133 2.53 9.52 -3.59
C LEU A 133 2.91 9.92 -2.17
N LEU A 134 2.83 9.00 -1.20
CA LEU A 134 3.21 9.28 0.19
C LEU A 134 4.70 9.65 0.30
N ARG A 135 5.58 8.92 -0.39
CA ARG A 135 7.03 9.21 -0.42
C ARG A 135 7.33 10.56 -1.07
N LEU A 136 6.64 10.90 -2.17
CA LEU A 136 6.72 12.22 -2.80
C LEU A 136 6.38 13.36 -1.83
N HIS A 137 5.51 13.10 -0.85
CA HIS A 137 5.13 14.03 0.20
C HIS A 137 5.94 13.89 1.50
N GLY A 138 7.08 13.20 1.45
CA GLY A 138 8.03 13.12 2.57
C GLY A 138 7.60 12.18 3.70
N ILE A 139 6.63 11.31 3.46
CA ILE A 139 6.18 10.32 4.44
C ILE A 139 6.98 9.04 4.24
N GLU A 140 7.50 8.46 5.33
CA GLU A 140 8.22 7.19 5.28
C GLU A 140 7.23 6.05 4.98
N VAL A 141 7.51 5.26 3.94
CA VAL A 141 6.70 4.10 3.55
C VAL A 141 7.55 2.84 3.54
N ILE A 142 7.14 1.84 4.31
CA ILE A 142 7.79 0.53 4.42
C ILE A 142 6.79 -0.62 4.25
N SER A 143 7.29 -1.82 3.97
CA SER A 143 6.49 -3.04 3.96
C SER A 143 6.34 -3.68 5.34
N GLU A 144 5.42 -4.65 5.43
CA GLU A 144 5.29 -5.54 6.58
C GLU A 144 6.61 -6.28 6.90
N ASP A 145 7.38 -6.66 5.88
CA ASP A 145 8.66 -7.38 6.05
C ASP A 145 9.75 -6.48 6.66
N GLN A 146 9.76 -5.21 6.25
CA GLN A 146 10.66 -4.19 6.81
C GLN A 146 10.27 -3.85 8.25
N LEU A 147 8.97 -3.73 8.56
CA LEU A 147 8.51 -3.55 9.94
C LEU A 147 8.94 -4.73 10.82
N ALA A 148 8.71 -5.97 10.38
CA ALA A 148 9.11 -7.16 11.12
C ALA A 148 10.61 -7.19 11.40
N SER A 149 11.44 -6.75 10.44
CA SER A 149 12.88 -6.62 10.63
C SER A 149 13.24 -5.56 11.68
N ARG A 150 12.57 -4.40 11.69
CA ARG A 150 12.78 -3.35 12.71
C ARG A 150 12.41 -3.80 14.11
N LEU A 151 11.30 -4.51 14.27
CA LEU A 151 10.85 -5.00 15.57
C LEU A 151 11.75 -6.10 16.15
N LYS A 152 12.49 -6.82 15.30
CA LYS A 152 13.47 -7.84 15.72
C LYS A 152 14.83 -7.28 16.11
N GLN A 153 15.10 -6.00 15.81
CA GLN A 153 16.30 -5.32 16.28
C GLN A 153 15.95 -4.56 17.56
N PRO A 154 16.14 -5.15 18.75
CA PRO A 154 16.09 -4.36 19.98
C PRO A 154 17.20 -3.33 19.91
N ASP A 155 16.85 -2.06 20.14
CA ASP A 155 17.73 -0.90 20.29
C ASP A 155 19.23 -1.19 20.09
N SER A 156 19.75 -0.95 18.88
CA SER A 156 21.18 -0.65 18.79
C SER A 156 21.39 0.66 19.54
N PRO A 157 22.27 0.70 20.55
CA PRO A 157 22.49 1.93 21.30
C PRO A 157 22.92 3.02 20.31
N VAL A 158 22.23 4.15 20.37
CA VAL A 158 22.68 5.41 19.78
C VAL A 158 24.14 5.60 20.23
N GLN A 159 25.08 5.54 19.29
CA GLN A 159 26.44 6.03 19.49
C GLN A 159 26.44 7.55 19.37
#